data_AF-A0A7W7H6X7-F1
#
_entry.id   AF-A0A7W7H6X7-F1
#
_cell.length_a   1.000
_cell.length_b   1.000
_cell.length_c   1.000
_cell.angle_alpha   90.00
_cell.angle_beta   90.00
_cell.angle_gamma   90.00
#
_symmetry.space_group_name_H-M   'P 1'
#
loop_
_entity.id
_entity.type
_entity.pdbx_description
1 polymer ?
#
loop_
_entity_poly.entity_id
_entity_poly.type
_entity_poly.pdbx_seq_one_letter_code
_entity_poly.pdbx_strand_id
1 'polypeptide(L)'
;MDLPKHWDAESVAEAVDLLSDLVLYTLVPERWERVSEVLRRVGTALDTGDLDELRDATADLEIYGPERILRIGSTDKVGIPPRVLERRNELVHRLTGEPTPASVSRTEPEVGRDDQRAR
;
A
#
# COMPACT_ATOMS: atom_id res chain seq x y z
N MET A 1 -14.30 -5.53 -11.03
CA MET A 1 -13.77 -4.29 -11.63
C MET A 1 -12.72 -4.71 -12.64
N ASP A 2 -12.83 -4.23 -13.87
CA ASP A 2 -11.87 -4.49 -14.95
C ASP A 2 -10.66 -3.58 -14.71
N LEU A 3 -9.46 -4.14 -14.55
CA LEU A 3 -8.24 -3.33 -14.56
C LEU A 3 -8.25 -2.53 -15.88
N PRO A 4 -8.01 -1.22 -15.86
CA PRO A 4 -8.10 -0.44 -17.08
C PRO A 4 -7.17 -1.05 -18.14
N LYS A 5 -7.71 -1.29 -19.34
CA LYS A 5 -7.11 -2.01 -20.47
C LYS A 5 -5.75 -1.47 -20.99
N HIS A 6 -5.14 -0.52 -20.29
CA HIS A 6 -3.90 0.18 -20.59
C HIS A 6 -2.78 -0.07 -19.56
N TRP A 7 -3.02 -0.77 -18.46
CA TRP A 7 -1.97 -1.11 -17.50
C TRP A 7 -1.29 -2.41 -17.91
N ASP A 8 0.04 -2.38 -17.99
CA ASP A 8 0.85 -3.58 -18.19
C ASP A 8 0.86 -4.43 -16.92
N ALA A 9 0.49 -5.71 -17.04
CA ALA A 9 0.32 -6.61 -15.91
C ALA A 9 1.64 -6.85 -15.16
N GLU A 10 2.76 -6.85 -15.89
CA GLU A 10 4.10 -6.98 -15.30
C GLU A 10 4.42 -5.76 -14.43
N SER A 11 4.21 -4.54 -14.95
CA SER A 11 4.41 -3.30 -14.20
C SER A 11 3.52 -3.20 -12.94
N VAL A 12 2.26 -3.66 -13.03
CA VAL A 12 1.35 -3.70 -11.87
C VAL A 12 1.82 -4.71 -10.84
N ALA A 13 2.23 -5.90 -11.28
CA ALA A 13 2.72 -6.94 -10.37
C ALA A 13 3.99 -6.50 -9.63
N GLU A 14 4.94 -5.88 -10.35
CA GLU A 14 6.17 -5.34 -9.78
C GLU A 14 5.88 -4.25 -8.74
N ALA A 15 4.99 -3.31 -9.05
CA ALA A 15 4.58 -2.26 -8.11
C ALA A 15 3.94 -2.87 -6.84
N VAL A 16 3.07 -3.87 -6.98
CA VAL A 16 2.44 -4.54 -5.83
C VAL A 16 3.46 -5.29 -4.98
N ASP A 17 4.43 -5.96 -5.60
CA ASP A 17 5.50 -6.69 -4.92
C ASP A 17 6.36 -5.74 -4.07
N LEU A 18 6.89 -4.69 -4.68
CA LEU A 18 7.72 -3.70 -3.98
C LEU A 18 6.95 -2.96 -2.88
N LEU A 19 5.70 -2.59 -3.12
CA LEU A 19 4.84 -2.01 -2.09
C LEU A 19 4.60 -3.00 -0.95
N SER A 20 4.54 -4.30 -1.21
CA SER A 20 4.38 -5.33 -0.18
C SER A 20 5.60 -5.52 0.67
N ASP A 21 6.79 -5.41 0.09
CA ASP A 21 8.03 -5.50 0.86
C ASP A 21 8.31 -4.26 1.72
N LEU A 22 7.69 -3.11 1.47
CA LEU A 22 7.92 -1.88 2.26
C LEU A 22 7.75 -2.07 3.78
N VAL A 23 6.91 -3.01 4.21
CA VAL A 23 6.72 -3.31 5.64
C VAL A 23 7.97 -3.91 6.30
N LEU A 24 8.86 -4.49 5.49
CA LEU A 24 10.14 -5.07 5.91
C LEU A 24 11.28 -4.04 5.90
N TYR A 25 11.05 -2.85 5.31
CA TYR A 25 12.11 -1.86 5.15
C TYR A 25 12.42 -1.22 6.49
N THR A 26 13.71 -0.98 6.73
CA THR A 26 14.19 -0.26 7.91
C THR A 26 15.12 0.85 7.45
N LEU A 27 14.58 2.07 7.40
CA LEU A 27 15.24 3.24 6.80
C LEU A 27 15.45 4.34 7.84
N VAL A 28 16.36 5.27 7.54
CA VAL A 28 16.47 6.53 8.31
C VAL A 28 15.27 7.45 7.98
N PRO A 29 14.85 8.32 8.90
CA PRO A 29 13.68 9.19 8.71
C PRO A 29 13.70 9.99 7.40
N GLU A 30 14.85 10.54 6.98
CA GLU A 30 14.90 11.31 5.72
C GLU A 30 14.62 10.46 4.47
N ARG A 31 14.90 9.15 4.52
CA ARG A 31 14.58 8.24 3.41
C ARG A 31 13.10 7.87 3.40
N TRP A 32 12.46 7.78 4.56
CA TRP A 32 11.02 7.60 4.64
C TRP A 32 10.24 8.78 4.06
N GLU A 33 10.76 10.00 4.15
CA GLU A 33 10.18 11.16 3.46
C GLU A 33 10.25 11.01 1.94
N ARG A 34 11.35 10.45 1.42
CA ARG A 34 11.49 10.16 -0.02
C ARG A 34 10.55 9.06 -0.48
N VAL A 35 10.44 7.98 0.29
CA VAL A 35 9.46 6.91 0.02
C VAL A 35 8.04 7.48 0.01
N SER A 36 7.71 8.37 0.97
CA SER A 36 6.39 9.02 1.01
C SER A 36 6.07 9.80 -0.27
N GLU A 37 7.07 10.50 -0.82
CA GLU A 37 6.92 11.23 -2.08
C GLU A 37 6.75 10.29 -3.28
N VAL A 38 7.48 9.19 -3.32
CA VAL A 38 7.31 8.14 -4.34
C VAL A 38 5.89 7.55 -4.27
N LEU A 39 5.37 7.23 -3.08
CA LEU A 39 3.99 6.74 -2.92
C LEU A 39 2.95 7.77 -3.37
N ARG A 40 3.23 9.07 -3.21
CA ARG A 40 2.36 10.13 -3.74
C ARG A 40 2.32 10.08 -5.27
N ARG A 41 3.48 9.92 -5.92
CA ARG A 41 3.61 9.80 -7.38
C ARG A 41 2.89 8.57 -7.93
N VAL A 42 3.05 7.39 -7.31
CA VAL A 42 2.28 6.19 -7.64
C VAL A 42 0.77 6.46 -7.57
N GLY A 43 0.31 7.15 -6.53
CA GLY A 43 -1.09 7.54 -6.41
C GLY A 43 -1.56 8.44 -7.55
N THR A 44 -0.77 9.47 -7.89
CA THR A 44 -1.08 10.36 -9.03
C THR A 44 -1.13 9.60 -10.34
N ALA A 45 -0.16 8.71 -10.62
CA ALA A 45 -0.16 7.86 -11.80
C ALA A 45 -1.43 7.01 -11.92
N LEU A 46 -1.89 6.44 -10.79
CA LEU A 46 -3.14 5.68 -10.74
C LEU A 46 -4.38 6.56 -10.96
N ASP A 47 -4.36 7.82 -10.53
CA ASP A 47 -5.47 8.75 -10.74
C ASP A 47 -5.54 9.25 -12.20
N THR A 48 -4.39 9.41 -12.86
CA THR A 48 -4.28 9.93 -14.24
C THR A 48 -4.22 8.84 -15.31
N GLY A 49 -3.99 7.58 -14.94
CA GLY A 49 -3.77 6.49 -15.89
C GLY A 49 -2.38 6.52 -16.54
N ASP A 50 -1.40 7.13 -15.88
CA ASP A 50 -0.04 7.33 -16.41
C ASP A 50 0.87 6.14 -16.10
N LEU A 51 0.98 5.22 -17.08
CA LEU A 51 1.78 4.00 -16.91
C LEU A 51 3.29 4.28 -16.85
N ASP A 52 3.77 5.29 -17.57
CA ASP A 52 5.20 5.64 -17.56
C ASP A 52 5.59 6.21 -16.18
N GLU A 53 4.74 7.08 -15.60
CA GLU A 53 4.97 7.58 -14.24
C GLU A 53 4.85 6.48 -13.18
N LEU A 54 3.99 5.47 -13.35
CA LEU A 54 3.98 4.30 -12.48
C LEU A 54 5.33 3.58 -12.51
N ARG A 55 5.85 3.31 -13.71
CA ARG A 55 7.12 2.59 -13.89
C ARG A 55 8.28 3.37 -13.29
N ASP A 56 8.37 4.66 -13.56
CA ASP A 56 9.41 5.53 -13.01
C ASP A 56 9.34 5.59 -11.48
N ALA A 57 8.13 5.75 -10.91
CA ALA A 57 7.96 5.76 -9.46
C ALA A 57 8.29 4.39 -8.83
N THR A 58 8.01 3.28 -9.52
CA THR A 58 8.31 1.92 -9.07
C THR A 58 9.83 1.67 -9.06
N ALA A 59 10.53 2.08 -10.12
CA ALA A 59 11.99 2.05 -10.18
C ALA A 59 12.64 2.89 -9.07
N ASP A 60 12.10 4.08 -8.79
CA ASP A 60 12.56 4.92 -7.68
C ASP A 60 12.36 4.27 -6.31
N LEU A 61 11.30 3.47 -6.15
CA LEU A 61 11.04 2.74 -4.90
C LEU A 61 12.08 1.62 -4.67
N GLU A 62 12.46 0.91 -5.73
CA GLU A 62 13.45 -0.18 -5.71
C GLU A 62 14.84 0.29 -5.21
N ILE A 63 15.18 1.57 -5.41
CA ILE A 63 16.42 2.18 -4.89
C ILE A 63 16.48 2.06 -3.36
N TYR A 64 15.35 2.01 -2.66
CA TYR A 64 15.29 1.96 -1.20
C TYR A 64 15.23 0.55 -0.61
N GLY A 65 15.37 -0.50 -1.45
CA GLY A 65 15.22 -1.91 -1.10
C GLY A 65 15.73 -2.35 0.28
N PRO A 66 15.14 -3.42 0.86
CA PRO A 66 15.20 -3.75 2.29
C PRO A 66 16.64 -4.00 2.79
N GLU A 67 17.53 -4.48 1.93
CA GLU A 67 18.90 -4.86 2.26
C GLU A 67 19.99 -3.89 1.73
N ARG A 68 19.65 -2.68 1.26
CA ARG A 68 20.70 -1.78 0.78
C ARG A 68 21.61 -1.35 1.94
N ILE A 69 22.84 -1.89 1.92
CA ILE A 69 23.94 -1.59 2.83
C ILE A 69 24.15 -0.07 2.88
N LEU A 70 23.75 0.53 3.99
CA LEU A 70 23.90 1.95 4.23
C LEU A 70 25.26 2.26 4.87
N ARG A 71 25.81 3.41 4.46
CA ARG A 71 27.08 4.00 4.92
C ARG A 71 27.25 3.88 6.45
N ILE A 72 28.44 3.47 6.88
CA ILE A 72 28.84 3.37 8.29
C ILE A 72 28.56 4.72 8.97
N GLY A 73 27.69 4.75 10.00
CA GLY A 73 27.45 5.93 10.84
C GLY A 73 25.99 6.41 11.00
N SER A 74 25.01 5.84 10.29
CA SER A 74 23.58 6.17 10.52
C SER A 74 23.01 5.35 11.67
N THR A 75 22.66 5.99 12.79
CA THR A 75 22.38 5.31 14.07
C THR A 75 20.91 4.99 14.34
N ASP A 76 19.96 5.68 13.72
CA ASP A 76 18.55 5.55 14.09
C ASP A 76 17.69 5.18 12.87
N LYS A 77 17.70 3.89 12.53
CA LYS A 77 16.76 3.34 11.57
C LYS A 77 15.43 3.09 12.27
N VAL A 78 14.34 3.41 11.59
CA VAL A 78 12.98 3.12 12.04
C VAL A 78 12.28 2.25 11.02
N GLY A 79 11.37 1.39 11.50
CA GLY A 79 10.44 0.67 10.63
C GLY A 79 9.49 1.64 9.93
N ILE A 80 8.56 1.08 9.15
CA ILE A 80 7.60 1.87 8.36
C ILE A 80 6.79 2.85 9.24
N PRO A 81 6.83 4.17 8.95
CA PRO A 81 6.00 5.14 9.67
C PRO A 81 4.51 4.90 9.38
N PRO A 82 3.59 5.16 10.34
CA PRO A 82 2.15 4.89 10.16
C PRO A 82 1.57 5.50 8.89
N ARG A 83 1.88 6.77 8.62
CA ARG A 83 1.45 7.48 7.39
C ARG A 83 1.85 6.78 6.09
N VAL A 84 3.03 6.16 6.07
CA VAL A 84 3.56 5.44 4.91
C VAL A 84 2.87 4.09 4.78
N LEU A 85 2.62 3.40 5.90
CA LEU A 85 1.90 2.14 5.95
C LEU A 85 0.45 2.29 5.45
N GLU A 86 -0.26 3.30 5.94
CA GLU A 86 -1.63 3.62 5.49
C GLU A 86 -1.66 3.85 3.98
N ARG A 87 -0.76 4.71 3.48
CA ARG A 87 -0.70 5.02 2.05
C ARG A 87 -0.34 3.80 1.20
N ARG A 88 0.63 2.99 1.64
CA ARG A 88 0.99 1.72 0.99
C ARG A 88 -0.23 0.81 0.87
N ASN A 89 -1.01 0.67 1.94
CA ASN A 89 -2.18 -0.21 1.95
C ASN A 89 -3.23 0.26 0.95
N GLU A 90 -3.51 1.56 0.89
CA GLU A 90 -4.42 2.14 -0.11
C GLU A 90 -3.95 1.87 -1.55
N LEU A 91 -2.65 1.97 -1.83
CA LEU A 91 -2.12 1.81 -3.19
C LEU A 91 -2.16 0.35 -3.65
N VAL A 92 -1.71 -0.59 -2.80
CA VAL A 92 -1.80 -2.03 -3.10
C VAL A 92 -3.24 -2.42 -3.37
N HIS A 93 -4.15 -1.89 -2.56
CA HIS A 93 -5.57 -2.11 -2.72
C HIS A 93 -6.12 -1.66 -4.08
N ARG A 94 -5.76 -0.45 -4.50
CA ARG A 94 -6.15 0.10 -5.80
C ARG A 94 -5.57 -0.70 -6.96
N LEU A 95 -4.35 -1.21 -6.82
CA LEU A 95 -3.66 -2.00 -7.84
C LEU A 95 -4.21 -3.43 -7.95
N THR A 96 -4.58 -4.08 -6.85
CA THR A 96 -5.14 -5.44 -6.85
C THR A 96 -6.63 -5.49 -7.14
N GLY A 97 -7.34 -4.36 -7.03
CA GLY A 97 -8.78 -4.27 -7.27
C GLY A 97 -9.63 -5.03 -6.25
N GLU A 98 -9.04 -5.42 -5.12
CA GLU A 98 -9.77 -5.97 -3.98
C GLU A 98 -10.68 -4.87 -3.38
N PRO A 99 -11.70 -5.18 -2.56
CA PRO A 99 -12.49 -4.18 -1.82
C PRO A 99 -11.97 -3.97 -0.38
N THR A 100 -11.79 -2.71 0.05
CA THR A 100 -11.16 -2.41 1.35
C THR A 100 -12.13 -2.91 2.42
N PRO A 101 -11.71 -3.64 3.47
CA PRO A 101 -12.63 -4.01 4.56
C PRO A 101 -13.10 -2.81 5.41
N ALA A 102 -12.82 -1.57 5.00
CA ALA A 102 -13.22 -0.34 5.71
C ALA A 102 -14.73 0.00 5.60
N SER A 103 -15.55 -0.87 5.02
CA SER A 103 -17.00 -0.68 5.00
C SER A 103 -17.78 -1.99 5.14
N VAL A 104 -17.38 -2.85 6.08
CA VAL A 104 -18.39 -3.73 6.70
C VAL A 104 -19.20 -2.87 7.66
N SER A 105 -20.27 -2.27 7.13
CA SER A 105 -21.38 -1.86 7.98
C SER A 105 -21.70 -3.03 8.89
N ARG A 106 -21.47 -2.83 10.18
CA ARG A 106 -21.95 -3.70 11.24
C ARG A 106 -23.47 -3.69 11.17
N THR A 107 -24.04 -4.49 10.28
CA THR A 107 -25.41 -4.96 10.41
C THR A 107 -25.34 -6.07 11.44
N GLU A 108 -25.43 -5.70 12.72
CA GLU A 108 -25.82 -6.64 13.75
C GLU A 108 -27.08 -7.37 13.26
N PRO A 109 -27.09 -8.71 13.17
CA PRO A 109 -28.35 -9.41 13.12
C PRO A 109 -29.01 -9.17 14.48
N GLU A 110 -30.13 -8.43 14.49
CA GLU A 110 -31.10 -8.54 15.58
C GLU A 110 -31.53 -10.01 15.65
N VAL A 111 -30.82 -10.77 16.47
CA VAL A 111 -31.19 -12.11 16.89
C VAL A 111 -32.53 -11.98 17.59
N GLY A 112 -33.57 -12.49 16.93
CA GLY A 112 -34.92 -12.59 17.44
C GLY A 112 -34.92 -13.16 18.85
N ARG A 113 -35.39 -12.34 19.80
CA ARG A 113 -35.79 -12.77 21.14
C ARG A 113 -37.26 -13.19 21.08
N ASP A 114 -37.51 -14.32 20.41
CA ASP A 114 -38.76 -15.05 20.51
C ASP A 114 -38.45 -16.46 21.00
N ASP A 115 -38.15 -16.58 22.30
CA ASP A 115 -38.54 -17.76 23.09
C ASP A 115 -38.34 -17.45 24.59
N GLN A 116 -39.43 -17.13 25.28
CA GLN A 116 -39.63 -17.67 26.63
C GLN A 116 -41.08 -18.12 26.77
N ARG A 117 -41.27 -19.43 26.59
CA ARG A 117 -42.41 -20.19 27.10
C ARG A 117 -42.47 -20.08 28.63
N ALA A 118 -43.65 -19.77 29.16
CA ALA A 118 -44.16 -20.32 30.43
C ALA A 118 -45.69 -20.16 30.37
N ARG A 119 -46.42 -21.26 30.11
CA ARG A 119 -47.17 -22.05 31.10
C ARG A 119 -48.36 -21.33 31.69
#